data_AF-A0A2T2P0D9-F1
#
_entry.id   AF-A0A2T2P0D9-F1
#
_cell.length_a   1.000
_cell.length_b   1.000
_cell.length_c   1.000
_cell.angle_alpha   90.00
_cell.angle_beta   90.00
_cell.angle_gamma   90.00
#
_symmetry.space_group_name_H-M   'P 1'
#
loop_
_entity.id
_entity.type
_entity.pdbx_description
1 polymer ?
#
loop_
_entity_poly.entity_id
_entity_poly.type
_entity_poly.pdbx_seq_one_letter_code
_entity_poly.pdbx_strand_id
1 'polypeptide(L)'
;MPSIKYPDDLKSKSLKSLRRVSSSPDLHKSPTQPYGGGTYTKRSILRLRVREAEPSILSRYICAEIVHVFDITMAPAMIASIFEPAFGIEGRFVLKMFDRFYCDEVREQRTIQKWTARLDQKYFKYLLSEEGAHRMTRALRCGFQDYESDSEDEEEEDDGGEATKSKYNEIDQTEGHKKDEKEENMLDDEETKESDLLWDEIFVHAYCQKTFGQESGSYRKIQDIQGEDVPRLFACVELPMNYSSRYHSTYAVIHDIPGVLIQYVNGFKLSDIYDGDDLPAPRETWQYICDDAIKVVNATMRRGVNNWDTRVRNIMVQWDPTSEKYKAVMIDFGHCELRKDESDRDWREKKAYQDSEGAIGCVMERRLQERRGGGFVYRRTEYAEQLSYDFMGENGPRV
;
A
#
# COMPACT_ATOMS: atom_id res chain seq x y z
N MET A 1 -5.90 -39.62 -26.83
CA MET A 1 -5.02 -38.99 -25.82
C MET A 1 -3.57 -39.08 -26.31
N PRO A 2 -2.88 -37.97 -26.57
CA PRO A 2 -1.43 -37.94 -26.68
C PRO A 2 -0.79 -37.47 -25.36
N SER A 3 0.25 -38.19 -24.92
CA SER A 3 1.00 -37.90 -23.69
C SER A 3 1.94 -36.70 -23.88
N ILE A 4 1.85 -35.72 -22.99
CA ILE A 4 2.84 -34.64 -22.89
C ILE A 4 4.03 -35.19 -22.09
N LYS A 5 5.22 -35.16 -22.69
CA LYS A 5 6.49 -35.52 -22.04
C LYS A 5 7.03 -34.31 -21.30
N TYR A 6 7.33 -34.47 -20.01
CA TYR A 6 8.15 -33.52 -19.25
C TYR A 6 9.64 -33.79 -19.51
N PRO A 7 10.51 -32.75 -19.54
CA PRO A 7 11.95 -32.97 -19.55
C PRO A 7 12.41 -33.46 -18.18
N ASP A 8 12.85 -34.72 -18.14
CA ASP A 8 13.71 -35.27 -17.10
C ASP A 8 15.08 -34.61 -17.19
N ASP A 9 15.32 -33.55 -16.42
CA ASP A 9 16.68 -33.11 -16.09
C ASP A 9 16.64 -32.21 -14.86
N LEU A 10 16.65 -32.84 -13.67
CA LEU A 10 17.13 -32.26 -12.40
C LEU A 10 17.12 -33.36 -11.31
N LYS A 11 17.85 -34.46 -11.55
CA LYS A 11 18.24 -35.39 -10.48
C LYS A 11 19.75 -35.44 -10.32
N SER A 12 20.17 -35.14 -9.08
CA SER A 12 21.48 -35.42 -8.49
C SER A 12 22.67 -34.58 -8.96
N LYS A 13 22.87 -33.44 -8.28
CA LYS A 13 24.24 -33.02 -7.93
C LYS A 13 24.39 -33.03 -6.43
N SER A 14 24.99 -34.12 -5.97
CA SER A 14 25.78 -34.29 -4.75
C SER A 14 25.89 -33.03 -3.88
N LEU A 15 25.23 -33.08 -2.72
CA LEU A 15 25.47 -32.19 -1.58
C LEU A 15 26.94 -32.30 -1.15
N LYS A 16 27.81 -31.49 -1.77
CA LYS A 16 29.12 -31.20 -1.18
C LYS A 16 28.87 -30.32 0.03
N SER A 17 28.91 -30.96 1.21
CA SER A 17 29.28 -30.41 2.51
C SER A 17 29.78 -28.96 2.43
N LEU A 18 28.88 -28.00 2.65
CA LEU A 18 29.25 -26.62 2.95
C LEU A 18 29.96 -26.64 4.31
N ARG A 19 31.29 -26.62 4.25
CA ARG A 19 32.13 -26.39 5.43
C ARG A 19 31.65 -25.09 6.09
N ARG A 20 31.32 -25.18 7.38
CA ARG A 20 31.20 -24.01 8.27
C ARG A 20 32.49 -23.20 8.14
N VAL A 21 32.43 -22.09 7.43
CA VAL A 21 33.40 -21.01 7.63
C VAL A 21 32.88 -20.24 8.82
N SER A 22 33.47 -20.55 9.98
CA SER A 22 33.39 -19.74 11.19
C SER A 22 33.61 -18.27 10.86
N SER A 23 32.73 -17.41 11.40
CA SER A 23 32.96 -15.98 11.62
C SER A 23 33.57 -15.23 10.43
N SER A 24 32.73 -14.79 9.49
CA SER A 24 33.13 -13.75 8.54
C SER A 24 33.31 -12.43 9.30
N PRO A 25 34.53 -11.86 9.39
CA PRO A 25 34.80 -10.63 10.12
C PRO A 25 34.22 -9.38 9.42
N ASP A 26 33.63 -9.54 8.23
CA ASP A 26 33.13 -8.43 7.40
C ASP A 26 31.73 -7.93 7.80
N LEU A 27 31.07 -8.52 8.80
CA LEU A 27 29.82 -8.01 9.40
C LEU A 27 30.01 -6.74 10.26
N HIS A 28 31.25 -6.25 10.41
CA HIS A 28 31.58 -5.01 11.13
C HIS A 28 31.98 -3.83 10.23
N LYS A 29 31.96 -3.98 8.90
CA LYS A 29 32.12 -2.83 8.01
C LYS A 29 30.76 -2.14 7.87
N SER A 30 30.51 -1.17 8.74
CA SER A 30 29.47 -0.15 8.52
C SER A 30 29.67 0.42 7.11
N PRO A 31 28.73 0.23 6.18
CA PRO A 31 28.82 0.89 4.90
C PRO A 31 28.48 2.35 5.17
N THR A 32 29.50 3.21 5.20
CA THR A 32 29.31 4.58 4.73
C THR A 32 29.03 4.46 3.23
N GLN A 33 27.78 4.21 2.84
CA GLN A 33 27.38 4.35 1.45
C GLN A 33 27.02 5.82 1.22
N PRO A 34 27.79 6.54 0.38
CA PRO A 34 27.39 7.84 -0.10
C PRO A 34 26.32 7.65 -1.18
N TYR A 35 25.17 8.31 -0.96
CA TYR A 35 24.10 8.68 -1.89
C TYR A 35 24.24 8.16 -3.34
N GLY A 36 23.46 7.13 -3.69
CA GLY A 36 23.29 6.68 -5.08
C GLY A 36 22.76 5.25 -5.27
N GLY A 37 22.95 4.36 -4.31
CA GLY A 37 22.30 3.04 -4.30
C GLY A 37 21.01 3.09 -3.48
N GLY A 38 19.85 2.88 -4.10
CA GLY A 38 18.58 2.84 -3.38
C GLY A 38 18.58 1.72 -2.33
N THR A 39 18.05 2.00 -1.13
CA THR A 39 17.90 1.04 -0.02
C THR A 39 17.19 -0.24 -0.47
N TYR A 40 16.21 -0.10 -1.36
CA TYR A 40 15.40 -1.19 -1.89
C TYR A 40 15.84 -1.56 -3.30
N THR A 41 16.95 -2.28 -3.39
CA THR A 41 17.49 -2.77 -4.67
C THR A 41 17.63 -4.27 -4.65
N LYS A 42 17.48 -4.91 -5.82
CA LYS A 42 17.65 -6.36 -5.95
C LYS A 42 19.02 -6.78 -5.41
N ARG A 43 19.04 -7.85 -4.61
CA ARG A 43 20.20 -8.41 -3.87
C ARG A 43 20.65 -7.62 -2.65
N SER A 44 19.99 -6.51 -2.32
CA SER A 44 20.26 -5.82 -1.04
C SER A 44 19.74 -6.67 0.12
N ILE A 45 20.51 -6.68 1.21
CA ILE A 45 20.18 -7.41 2.43
C ILE A 45 19.73 -6.40 3.48
N LEU A 46 18.47 -6.53 3.90
CA LEU A 46 17.89 -5.74 4.98
C LEU A 46 18.01 -6.50 6.30
N ARG A 47 18.49 -5.81 7.34
CA ARG A 47 18.47 -6.32 8.71
C ARG A 47 17.29 -5.72 9.44
N LEU A 48 16.24 -6.50 9.59
CA LEU A 48 14.96 -6.06 10.12
C LEU A 48 14.83 -6.48 11.59
N ARG A 49 14.28 -5.60 12.42
CA ARG A 49 13.89 -5.90 13.80
C ARG A 49 12.46 -6.43 13.81
N VAL A 50 12.23 -7.55 14.48
CA VAL A 50 10.88 -8.12 14.65
C VAL A 50 10.21 -7.47 15.85
N ARG A 51 8.99 -6.95 15.66
CA ARG A 51 8.20 -6.29 16.70
C ARG A 51 7.08 -7.16 17.24
N GLU A 52 6.32 -7.72 16.31
CA GLU A 52 5.22 -8.64 16.55
C GLU A 52 5.36 -9.77 15.54
N ALA A 53 5.15 -11.01 15.96
CA ALA A 53 5.36 -12.16 15.10
C ALA A 53 4.49 -13.34 15.52
N GLU A 54 4.24 -14.27 14.58
CA GLU A 54 3.68 -15.57 14.92
C GLU A 54 4.53 -16.26 16.02
N PRO A 55 3.92 -17.05 16.93
CA PRO A 55 4.62 -17.69 18.04
C PRO A 55 5.81 -18.57 17.65
N SER A 56 5.85 -19.04 16.39
CA SER A 56 6.93 -19.83 15.82
C SER A 56 8.23 -19.05 15.60
N ILE A 57 8.19 -17.71 15.66
CA ILE A 57 9.31 -16.82 15.34
C ILE A 57 10.04 -16.45 16.62
N LEU A 58 11.25 -17.01 16.79
CA LEU A 58 12.02 -16.87 18.03
C LEU A 58 13.10 -15.78 17.97
N SER A 59 13.45 -15.29 16.79
CA SER A 59 14.49 -14.26 16.64
C SER A 59 13.92 -12.84 16.72
N ARG A 60 14.68 -11.95 17.38
CA ARG A 60 14.40 -10.51 17.41
C ARG A 60 14.82 -9.78 16.14
N TYR A 61 15.66 -10.40 15.32
CA TYR A 61 16.18 -9.84 14.08
C TYR A 61 16.15 -10.86 12.97
N ILE A 62 15.93 -10.38 11.74
CA ILE A 62 15.88 -11.22 10.55
C ILE A 62 16.68 -10.54 9.44
N CYS A 63 17.39 -11.34 8.66
CA CYS A 63 18.07 -10.87 7.45
C CYS A 63 17.24 -11.25 6.22
N ALA A 64 16.88 -10.26 5.41
CA ALA A 64 16.05 -10.42 4.23
C ALA A 64 16.82 -9.97 2.98
N GLU A 65 17.07 -10.87 2.02
CA GLU A 65 17.56 -10.49 0.69
C GLU A 65 16.39 -10.12 -0.21
N ILE A 66 16.46 -8.95 -0.83
CA ILE A 66 15.51 -8.52 -1.83
C ILE A 66 15.74 -9.32 -3.12
N VAL A 67 14.79 -10.18 -3.46
CA VAL A 67 14.80 -10.99 -4.69
C VAL A 67 14.22 -10.21 -5.87
N HIS A 68 13.18 -9.41 -5.61
CA HIS A 68 12.48 -8.60 -6.59
C HIS A 68 11.87 -7.39 -5.89
N VAL A 69 11.79 -6.26 -6.60
CA VAL A 69 11.10 -5.04 -6.17
C VAL A 69 9.93 -4.88 -7.12
N PHE A 70 8.73 -4.72 -6.59
CA PHE A 70 7.55 -4.45 -7.41
C PHE A 70 7.59 -2.98 -7.87
N ASP A 71 7.25 -2.75 -9.14
CA ASP A 71 7.14 -1.40 -9.69
C ASP A 71 5.85 -0.73 -9.18
N ILE A 72 5.92 0.57 -8.90
CA ILE A 72 4.79 1.48 -8.62
C ILE A 72 3.84 0.94 -7.54
N THR A 73 4.25 1.09 -6.27
CA THR A 73 3.39 0.86 -5.11
C THR A 73 3.52 2.03 -4.14
N MET A 74 2.41 2.45 -3.53
CA MET A 74 2.34 3.49 -2.47
C MET A 74 3.43 3.36 -1.39
N ALA A 75 3.84 2.13 -1.09
CA ALA A 75 4.92 1.80 -0.17
C ALA A 75 5.83 0.75 -0.84
N PRO A 76 7.16 0.79 -0.67
CA PRO A 76 8.05 -0.24 -1.21
C PRO A 76 7.60 -1.67 -0.90
N ALA A 77 7.19 -2.39 -1.94
CA ALA A 77 6.82 -3.79 -1.85
C ALA A 77 7.86 -4.65 -2.58
N MET A 78 8.32 -5.70 -1.91
CA MET A 78 9.42 -6.53 -2.38
C MET A 78 9.11 -8.01 -2.19
N ILE A 79 9.62 -8.85 -3.08
CA ILE A 79 9.81 -10.27 -2.76
C ILE A 79 11.13 -10.39 -2.03
N ALA A 80 11.11 -10.92 -0.81
CA ALA A 80 12.29 -11.16 0.01
C ALA A 80 12.50 -12.64 0.29
N SER A 81 13.77 -13.07 0.31
CA SER A 81 14.18 -14.36 0.86
C SER A 81 14.79 -14.14 2.23
N ILE A 82 14.34 -14.92 3.22
CA ILE A 82 14.77 -14.76 4.61
C ILE A 82 15.87 -15.77 4.92
N PHE A 83 17.02 -15.28 5.38
CA PHE A 83 18.20 -16.08 5.69
C PHE A 83 18.31 -16.37 7.19
N GLU A 84 17.48 -17.24 7.76
CA GLU A 84 17.79 -17.77 9.10
C GLU A 84 16.87 -18.93 9.51
N PRO A 85 17.33 -19.85 10.36
CA PRO A 85 16.46 -20.84 11.00
C PRO A 85 15.44 -20.22 11.97
N ALA A 86 15.45 -18.89 12.17
CA ALA A 86 14.59 -18.15 13.12
C ALA A 86 13.08 -18.38 12.95
N PHE A 87 12.67 -18.77 11.74
CA PHE A 87 11.28 -19.02 11.41
C PHE A 87 10.97 -20.51 11.17
N GLY A 88 11.99 -21.35 11.02
CA GLY A 88 11.79 -22.71 10.49
C GLY A 88 11.15 -22.78 9.10
N ILE A 89 10.98 -21.64 8.41
CA ILE A 89 10.39 -21.53 7.07
C ILE A 89 11.47 -21.10 6.09
N GLU A 90 11.64 -21.90 5.04
CA GLU A 90 12.39 -21.54 3.86
C GLU A 90 11.39 -21.07 2.80
N GLY A 91 11.66 -19.97 2.12
CA GLY A 91 10.74 -19.49 1.10
C GLY A 91 10.94 -18.05 0.63
N ARG A 92 10.00 -17.64 -0.21
CA ARG A 92 9.82 -16.26 -0.66
C ARG A 92 8.66 -15.64 0.11
N PHE A 93 8.84 -14.40 0.51
CA PHE A 93 7.89 -13.61 1.26
C PHE A 93 7.66 -12.29 0.54
N VAL A 94 6.53 -11.65 0.81
CA VAL A 94 6.35 -10.24 0.46
C VAL A 94 6.72 -9.41 1.67
N LEU A 95 7.65 -8.48 1.49
CA LEU A 95 8.01 -7.47 2.45
C LEU A 95 7.47 -6.12 1.96
N LYS A 96 6.55 -5.52 2.71
CA LYS A 96 6.09 -4.15 2.47
C LYS A 96 6.72 -3.24 3.53
N MET A 97 7.43 -2.19 3.12
CA MET A 97 8.03 -1.19 4.01
C MET A 97 7.31 0.13 3.84
N PHE A 98 6.79 0.71 4.92
CA PHE A 98 6.06 1.99 4.89
C PHE A 98 7.06 3.13 5.10
N ASP A 99 7.88 3.33 4.08
CA ASP A 99 9.01 4.25 4.09
C ASP A 99 8.64 5.61 3.49
N ARG A 100 8.64 6.66 4.32
CA ARG A 100 8.34 8.03 3.86
C ARG A 100 9.34 8.56 2.81
N PHE A 101 10.54 7.98 2.73
CA PHE A 101 11.54 8.35 1.73
C PHE A 101 11.21 7.82 0.33
N TYR A 102 10.39 6.77 0.25
CA TYR A 102 10.06 6.06 -0.99
C TYR A 102 8.54 5.97 -1.21
N CYS A 103 7.79 6.93 -0.65
CA CYS A 103 6.35 7.09 -0.81
C CYS A 103 6.03 7.88 -2.10
N ASP A 104 6.60 7.45 -3.22
CA ASP A 104 6.65 8.25 -4.46
C ASP A 104 5.25 8.50 -5.04
N GLU A 105 4.36 7.51 -5.03
CA GLU A 105 2.99 7.65 -5.55
C GLU A 105 2.18 8.72 -4.80
N VAL A 106 2.25 8.73 -3.47
CA VAL A 106 1.59 9.76 -2.64
C VAL A 106 2.16 11.13 -2.93
N ARG A 107 3.49 11.22 -3.08
CA ARG A 107 4.16 12.49 -3.37
C ARG A 107 3.77 13.02 -4.75
N GLU A 108 3.67 12.15 -5.75
CA GLU A 108 3.24 12.52 -7.10
C GLU A 108 1.79 12.95 -7.13
N GLN A 109 0.87 12.17 -6.54
CA GLN A 109 -0.57 12.49 -6.49
C GLN A 109 -0.87 13.81 -5.79
N ARG A 110 -0.05 14.20 -4.81
CA ARG A 110 -0.24 15.44 -4.04
C ARG A 110 0.73 16.55 -4.41
N THR A 111 1.49 16.38 -5.50
CA THR A 111 2.50 17.37 -5.94
C THR A 111 3.51 17.75 -4.83
N ILE A 112 3.76 16.85 -3.90
CA ILE A 112 4.71 17.04 -2.80
C ILE A 112 6.13 16.91 -3.34
N GLN A 113 7.01 17.81 -2.88
CA GLN A 113 8.41 17.78 -3.27
C GLN A 113 9.05 16.40 -2.97
N LYS A 114 9.88 15.91 -3.90
CA LYS A 114 10.69 14.72 -3.67
C LYS A 114 11.59 14.91 -2.45
N TRP A 115 11.75 13.83 -1.69
CA TRP A 115 12.60 13.84 -0.52
C TRP A 115 14.04 14.25 -0.84
N THR A 116 14.64 15.05 0.04
CA THR A 116 16.07 15.38 -0.01
C THR A 116 16.68 15.34 1.37
N ALA A 117 17.98 15.07 1.47
CA ALA A 117 18.69 15.09 2.74
C ALA A 117 18.62 16.45 3.47
N ARG A 118 18.50 17.57 2.71
CA ARG A 118 18.34 18.90 3.30
C ARG A 118 16.95 19.08 3.90
N LEU A 119 15.91 18.67 3.16
CA LEU A 119 14.54 18.67 3.67
C LEU A 119 14.43 17.80 4.93
N ASP A 120 15.08 16.63 4.93
CA ASP A 120 15.09 15.73 6.08
C ASP A 120 15.65 16.35 7.36
N GLN A 121 16.75 17.10 7.24
CA GLN A 121 17.35 17.80 8.37
C GLN A 121 16.45 18.91 8.91
N LYS A 122 15.77 19.65 8.03
CA LYS A 122 14.81 20.70 8.43
C LYS A 122 13.59 20.07 9.10
N TYR A 123 13.03 19.04 8.48
CA TYR A 123 11.94 18.23 9.01
C TYR A 123 12.23 17.71 10.41
N PHE A 124 13.42 17.13 10.62
CA PHE A 124 13.81 16.61 11.92
C PHE A 124 13.88 17.71 12.98
N LYS A 125 14.51 18.85 12.66
CA LYS A 125 14.54 20.01 13.57
C LYS A 125 13.13 20.49 13.90
N TYR A 126 12.24 20.51 12.92
CA TYR A 126 10.85 20.90 13.10
C TYR A 126 10.08 19.93 13.99
N LEU A 127 10.22 18.62 13.79
CA LEU A 127 9.61 17.61 14.67
C LEU A 127 10.05 17.72 16.13
N LEU A 128 11.26 18.22 16.39
CA LEU A 128 11.77 18.46 17.74
C LEU A 128 11.22 19.75 18.37
N SER A 129 10.56 20.61 17.59
CA SER A 129 9.85 21.77 18.12
C SER A 129 8.51 21.33 18.73
N GLU A 130 7.99 22.13 19.67
CA GLU A 130 6.66 21.89 20.26
C GLU A 130 5.57 21.86 19.20
N GLU A 131 5.65 22.78 18.23
CA GLU A 131 4.71 22.89 17.14
C GLU A 131 4.74 21.66 16.23
N GLY A 132 5.92 21.23 15.77
CA GLY A 132 6.05 20.08 14.89
C GLY A 132 5.60 18.78 15.58
N ALA A 133 5.91 18.60 16.86
CA ALA A 133 5.43 17.47 17.66
C ALA A 133 3.91 17.49 17.84
N HIS A 134 3.32 18.66 18.10
CA HIS A 134 1.87 18.82 18.20
C HIS A 134 1.18 18.50 16.86
N ARG A 135 1.69 19.04 15.75
CA ARG A 135 1.17 18.79 14.40
C ARG A 135 1.27 17.31 14.03
N MET A 136 2.40 16.65 14.28
CA MET A 136 2.55 15.21 14.06
C MET A 136 1.53 14.40 14.87
N THR A 137 1.34 14.75 16.15
CA THR A 137 0.35 14.09 17.01
C THR A 137 -1.07 14.26 16.48
N ARG A 138 -1.42 15.46 15.99
CA ARG A 138 -2.72 15.73 15.36
C ARG A 138 -2.89 14.92 14.08
N ALA A 139 -1.89 14.91 13.19
CA ALA A 139 -1.92 14.16 11.92
C ALA A 139 -2.14 12.66 12.15
N LEU A 140 -1.47 12.06 13.15
CA LEU A 140 -1.65 10.66 13.51
C LEU A 140 -3.03 10.34 14.11
N ARG A 141 -3.68 11.30 14.79
CA ARG A 141 -4.96 11.09 15.49
C ARG A 141 -6.18 11.34 14.62
N CYS A 142 -6.24 12.49 13.96
CA CYS A 142 -7.44 12.94 13.26
C CYS A 142 -7.57 12.33 11.86
N GLY A 143 -6.48 11.76 11.32
CA GLY A 143 -6.41 11.49 9.89
C GLY A 143 -6.41 12.80 9.08
N PHE A 144 -6.27 12.69 7.78
CA PHE A 144 -6.05 13.84 6.90
C PHE A 144 -7.34 14.47 6.34
N GLN A 145 -8.47 14.32 7.04
CA GLN A 145 -9.74 14.94 6.61
C GLN A 145 -9.63 16.47 6.53
N ASP A 146 -8.71 17.09 7.27
CA ASP A 146 -8.41 18.53 7.21
C ASP A 146 -7.67 18.95 5.92
N TYR A 147 -7.25 18.03 5.05
CA TYR A 147 -6.52 18.35 3.82
C TYR A 147 -7.45 18.61 2.62
N GLU A 148 -8.68 18.08 2.64
CA GLU A 148 -9.63 18.18 1.52
C GLU A 148 -10.53 19.42 1.61
N SER A 149 -10.59 20.08 2.77
CA SER A 149 -11.44 21.27 3.00
C SER A 149 -10.93 22.55 2.33
N ASP A 150 -9.67 22.58 1.87
CA ASP A 150 -9.06 23.78 1.31
C ASP A 150 -8.74 23.66 -0.20
N SER A 151 -9.17 22.56 -0.85
CA SER A 151 -8.96 22.31 -2.29
C SER A 151 -10.27 22.13 -3.07
N GLU A 152 -11.32 22.87 -2.70
CA GLU A 152 -12.48 23.08 -3.59
C GLU A 152 -12.05 24.03 -4.72
N ASP A 153 -11.98 23.49 -5.93
CA ASP A 153 -12.26 24.12 -7.24
C ASP A 153 -11.27 23.62 -8.31
N GLU A 154 -11.63 22.52 -8.97
CA GLU A 154 -11.54 22.33 -10.43
C GLU A 154 -12.18 20.97 -10.77
N GLU A 155 -13.50 20.95 -10.82
CA GLU A 155 -14.25 19.90 -11.50
C GLU A 155 -13.93 19.99 -13.01
N GLU A 156 -13.23 18.98 -13.56
CA GLU A 156 -13.23 18.73 -14.99
C GLU A 156 -14.61 18.18 -15.40
N GLU A 157 -15.52 19.09 -15.76
CA GLU A 157 -16.67 18.76 -16.59
C GLU A 157 -16.20 18.53 -18.04
N ASP A 158 -16.20 17.27 -18.45
CA ASP A 158 -16.17 16.83 -19.85
C ASP A 158 -17.61 16.90 -20.41
N ASP A 159 -17.95 18.02 -21.07
CA ASP A 159 -18.97 18.00 -22.13
C ASP A 159 -18.68 19.06 -23.21
N GLY A 160 -18.90 18.67 -24.46
CA GLY A 160 -18.47 19.37 -25.65
C GLY A 160 -19.33 20.59 -26.02
N GLY A 161 -18.68 21.60 -26.62
CA GLY A 161 -19.37 22.70 -27.28
C GLY A 161 -18.43 23.71 -27.96
N GLU A 162 -18.40 23.69 -29.29
CA GLU A 162 -17.79 24.74 -30.12
C GLU A 162 -18.42 26.12 -29.86
N ALA A 163 -17.61 27.17 -29.66
CA ALA A 163 -17.81 28.51 -30.25
C ALA A 163 -16.66 29.50 -29.92
N THR A 164 -15.86 29.79 -30.94
CA THR A 164 -15.27 31.08 -31.34
C THR A 164 -15.04 32.24 -30.32
N LYS A 165 -13.75 32.53 -30.10
CA LYS A 165 -13.05 33.83 -30.02
C LYS A 165 -13.88 35.13 -29.95
N SER A 166 -13.58 36.00 -28.97
CA SER A 166 -13.28 37.44 -29.20
C SER A 166 -12.93 38.21 -27.92
N LYS A 167 -11.81 38.97 -27.97
CA LYS A 167 -11.44 40.22 -27.22
C LYS A 167 -11.42 40.13 -25.68
N TYR A 168 -10.37 40.58 -25.00
CA TYR A 168 -10.02 42.01 -24.84
C TYR A 168 -8.54 42.19 -24.48
N ASN A 169 -7.88 43.16 -25.13
CA ASN A 169 -6.77 43.91 -24.55
C ASN A 169 -7.39 45.07 -23.76
N GLU A 170 -6.87 45.38 -22.57
CA GLU A 170 -6.50 46.77 -22.26
C GLU A 170 -5.51 46.84 -21.10
N ILE A 171 -4.55 47.72 -21.31
CA ILE A 171 -3.41 48.07 -20.48
C ILE A 171 -3.89 49.15 -19.52
N ASP A 172 -3.49 49.10 -18.24
CA ASP A 172 -3.16 50.36 -17.57
C ASP A 172 -1.95 50.20 -16.65
N GLN A 173 -1.04 51.15 -16.83
CA GLN A 173 0.23 51.31 -16.14
C GLN A 173 0.03 52.32 -15.02
N THR A 174 0.37 51.97 -13.79
CA THR A 174 0.83 52.96 -12.82
C THR A 174 1.98 52.39 -12.00
N GLU A 175 3.20 52.71 -12.44
CA GLU A 175 4.39 52.65 -11.59
C GLU A 175 4.42 53.88 -10.69
N GLY A 176 4.57 53.66 -9.37
CA GLY A 176 4.88 54.72 -8.43
C GLY A 176 4.92 54.18 -6.99
N HIS A 177 6.12 54.05 -6.43
CA HIS A 177 6.44 53.65 -5.05
C HIS A 177 6.27 52.18 -4.65
N LYS A 178 7.21 51.31 -5.08
CA LYS A 178 7.47 50.02 -4.41
C LYS A 178 8.97 49.70 -4.47
N LYS A 179 9.76 50.17 -3.50
CA LYS A 179 11.13 49.70 -3.32
C LYS A 179 11.48 49.19 -1.93
N ASP A 180 10.66 49.45 -0.92
CA ASP A 180 10.91 48.96 0.45
C ASP A 180 9.91 47.86 0.90
N GLU A 181 8.78 47.67 0.20
CA GLU A 181 7.82 46.58 0.46
C GLU A 181 8.16 45.25 -0.25
N LYS A 182 9.23 45.20 -1.04
CA LYS A 182 9.60 44.00 -1.81
C LYS A 182 10.47 43.01 -1.04
N GLU A 183 11.20 43.45 -0.02
CA GLU A 183 12.05 42.55 0.78
C GLU A 183 11.29 41.92 1.94
N GLU A 184 10.35 42.64 2.59
CA GLU A 184 9.46 42.04 3.62
C GLU A 184 8.49 41.02 3.00
N ASN A 185 7.88 41.30 1.84
CA ASN A 185 7.01 40.32 1.17
C ASN A 185 7.77 39.06 0.66
N MET A 186 9.06 39.16 0.32
CA MET A 186 9.84 37.99 -0.12
C MET A 186 10.25 37.07 1.05
N LEU A 187 10.46 37.62 2.24
CA LEU A 187 10.79 36.84 3.44
C LEU A 187 9.58 36.05 3.94
N ASP A 188 8.40 36.67 3.96
CA ASP A 188 7.14 36.00 4.31
C ASP A 188 6.80 34.89 3.30
N ASP A 189 7.06 35.11 2.01
CA ASP A 189 6.87 34.11 0.95
C ASP A 189 7.82 32.89 1.08
N GLU A 190 9.06 33.08 1.53
CA GLU A 190 10.03 31.98 1.73
C GLU A 190 9.76 31.18 3.01
N GLU A 191 9.38 31.85 4.10
CA GLU A 191 9.02 31.20 5.37
C GLU A 191 7.73 30.38 5.24
N THR A 192 6.74 30.91 4.52
CA THR A 192 5.49 30.19 4.21
C THR A 192 5.77 28.93 3.39
N LYS A 193 6.57 29.05 2.32
CA LYS A 193 6.97 27.89 1.49
C LYS A 193 7.76 26.84 2.27
N GLU A 194 8.61 27.25 3.21
CA GLU A 194 9.35 26.31 4.06
C GLU A 194 8.42 25.58 5.03
N SER A 195 7.47 26.28 5.65
CA SER A 195 6.44 25.69 6.50
C SER A 195 5.62 24.64 5.75
N ASP A 196 5.22 24.92 4.51
CA ASP A 196 4.44 24.00 3.67
C ASP A 196 5.20 22.70 3.40
N LEU A 197 6.48 22.80 3.02
CA LEU A 197 7.34 21.62 2.79
C LEU A 197 7.52 20.75 4.04
N LEU A 198 7.59 21.36 5.22
CA LEU A 198 7.68 20.64 6.49
C LEU A 198 6.36 19.95 6.84
N TRP A 199 5.24 20.59 6.48
CA TRP A 199 3.92 20.04 6.67
C TRP A 199 3.66 18.84 5.74
N ASP A 200 4.08 18.94 4.49
CA ASP A 200 4.08 17.82 3.54
C ASP A 200 4.85 16.61 4.08
N GLU A 201 6.01 16.81 4.69
CA GLU A 201 6.77 15.70 5.30
C GLU A 201 6.09 15.12 6.54
N ILE A 202 5.40 15.94 7.35
CA ILE A 202 4.54 15.45 8.43
C ILE A 202 3.41 14.60 7.85
N PHE A 203 2.77 15.08 6.78
CA PHE A 203 1.71 14.37 6.09
C PHE A 203 2.19 13.01 5.60
N VAL A 204 3.28 12.95 4.81
CA VAL A 204 3.80 11.69 4.26
C VAL A 204 4.20 10.72 5.39
N HIS A 205 4.83 11.20 6.46
CA HIS A 205 5.20 10.34 7.58
C HIS A 205 3.95 9.80 8.30
N ALA A 206 3.01 10.66 8.69
CA ALA A 206 1.79 10.22 9.35
C ALA A 206 0.96 9.28 8.44
N TYR A 207 1.02 9.49 7.12
CA TYR A 207 0.36 8.65 6.13
C TYR A 207 0.96 7.24 6.14
N CYS A 208 2.29 7.11 6.04
CA CYS A 208 2.96 5.81 6.13
C CYS A 208 2.63 5.07 7.45
N GLN A 209 2.62 5.77 8.59
CA GLN A 209 2.29 5.18 9.89
C GLN A 209 0.84 4.72 9.95
N LYS A 210 -0.10 5.52 9.42
CA LYS A 210 -1.52 5.18 9.35
C LYS A 210 -1.74 3.95 8.47
N THR A 211 -1.19 3.94 7.26
CA THR A 211 -1.31 2.82 6.31
C THR A 211 -0.72 1.53 6.89
N PHE A 212 0.43 1.61 7.57
CA PHE A 212 0.99 0.47 8.32
C PHE A 212 0.03 -0.03 9.42
N GLY A 213 -0.53 0.89 10.20
CA GLY A 213 -1.50 0.57 11.25
C GLY A 213 -2.78 -0.09 10.72
N GLN A 214 -3.27 0.39 9.57
CA GLN A 214 -4.43 -0.16 8.86
C GLN A 214 -4.13 -1.55 8.30
N GLU A 215 -3.03 -1.72 7.57
CA GLU A 215 -2.62 -3.02 7.01
C GLU A 215 -2.44 -4.07 8.11
N SER A 216 -1.59 -3.78 9.11
CA SER A 216 -1.31 -4.71 10.21
C SER A 216 -2.56 -4.98 11.08
N GLY A 217 -3.40 -3.96 11.30
CA GLY A 217 -4.64 -4.09 12.05
C GLY A 217 -5.68 -4.93 11.33
N SER A 218 -5.77 -4.83 10.00
CA SER A 218 -6.63 -5.68 9.18
C SER A 218 -6.26 -7.14 9.34
N TYR A 219 -4.98 -7.48 9.19
CA TYR A 219 -4.51 -8.86 9.39
C TYR A 219 -4.85 -9.42 10.77
N ARG A 220 -4.70 -8.62 11.84
CA ARG A 220 -5.11 -9.04 13.20
C ARG A 220 -6.60 -9.35 13.31
N LYS A 221 -7.47 -8.60 12.63
CA LYS A 221 -8.93 -8.84 12.63
C LYS A 221 -9.36 -10.05 11.82
N ILE A 222 -8.60 -10.40 10.79
CA ILE A 222 -8.95 -11.48 9.84
C ILE A 222 -8.07 -12.73 10.02
N GLN A 223 -7.55 -12.94 11.23
CA GLN A 223 -6.60 -14.01 11.53
C GLN A 223 -7.10 -15.40 11.13
N ASP A 224 -8.41 -15.65 11.24
CA ASP A 224 -9.04 -16.94 10.96
C ASP A 224 -9.14 -17.28 9.46
N ILE A 225 -8.91 -16.31 8.56
CA ILE A 225 -8.92 -16.53 7.10
C ILE A 225 -7.53 -16.34 6.45
N GLN A 226 -6.50 -16.09 7.26
CA GLN A 226 -5.13 -15.97 6.79
C GLN A 226 -4.57 -17.29 6.26
N GLY A 227 -3.91 -17.22 5.10
CA GLY A 227 -3.38 -18.37 4.37
C GLY A 227 -4.37 -19.04 3.42
N GLU A 228 -5.65 -18.63 3.45
CA GLU A 228 -6.70 -19.14 2.57
C GLU A 228 -7.27 -18.01 1.70
N ASP A 229 -8.08 -17.11 2.28
CA ASP A 229 -8.75 -16.02 1.57
C ASP A 229 -7.87 -14.75 1.51
N VAL A 230 -6.89 -14.61 2.41
CA VAL A 230 -5.93 -13.50 2.49
C VAL A 230 -4.53 -14.02 2.83
N PRO A 231 -3.43 -13.30 2.52
CA PRO A 231 -2.08 -13.72 2.89
C PRO A 231 -1.92 -13.93 4.40
N ARG A 232 -1.06 -14.87 4.78
CA ARG A 232 -0.60 -14.96 6.18
C ARG A 232 0.33 -13.79 6.51
N LEU A 233 0.07 -13.10 7.62
CA LEU A 233 1.00 -12.16 8.25
C LEU A 233 1.96 -12.93 9.16
N PHE A 234 3.23 -12.99 8.79
CA PHE A 234 4.25 -13.65 9.61
C PHE A 234 4.76 -12.73 10.72
N ALA A 235 5.04 -11.47 10.39
CA ALA A 235 5.58 -10.52 11.35
C ALA A 235 5.31 -9.06 10.96
N CYS A 236 5.15 -8.22 11.98
CA CYS A 236 5.43 -6.79 11.87
C CYS A 236 6.92 -6.57 12.16
N VAL A 237 7.58 -5.87 11.25
CA VAL A 237 9.03 -5.64 11.28
C VAL A 237 9.32 -4.14 11.23
N GLU A 238 10.53 -3.79 11.59
CA GLU A 238 11.05 -2.43 11.48
C GLU A 238 12.44 -2.48 10.84
N LEU A 239 12.73 -1.57 9.92
CA LEU A 239 14.08 -1.32 9.45
C LEU A 239 14.72 -0.24 10.33
N PRO A 240 15.72 -0.60 11.17
CA PRO A 240 16.33 0.36 12.06
C PRO A 240 17.13 1.41 11.28
N MET A 241 16.80 2.69 11.44
CA MET A 241 17.47 3.79 10.73
C MET A 241 18.85 4.15 11.28
N ASN A 242 19.25 3.54 12.39
CA ASN A 242 20.54 3.74 13.05
C ASN A 242 21.77 3.26 12.24
N TYR A 243 21.58 2.76 11.01
CA TYR A 243 22.68 2.43 10.08
C TYR A 243 23.03 3.54 9.08
N SER A 244 22.26 4.64 8.98
CA SER A 244 22.52 5.73 8.01
C SER A 244 23.17 7.00 8.57
N SER A 245 23.29 7.20 9.90
CA SER A 245 23.91 8.41 10.45
C SER A 245 24.55 8.20 11.82
N ARG A 246 25.83 8.56 11.96
CA ARG A 246 26.63 8.46 13.20
C ARG A 246 26.22 9.46 14.31
N TYR A 247 25.09 10.16 14.18
CA TYR A 247 24.78 11.33 15.01
C TYR A 247 23.45 11.31 15.80
N HIS A 248 22.71 10.20 15.90
CA HIS A 248 21.42 10.23 16.62
C HIS A 248 21.47 9.59 18.01
N SER A 249 21.42 10.46 19.03
CA SER A 249 21.12 10.15 20.44
C SER A 249 19.61 9.96 20.66
N THR A 250 19.21 8.98 21.47
CA THR A 250 17.93 8.80 22.20
C THR A 250 16.57 8.87 21.46
N TYR A 251 16.46 9.43 20.26
CA TYR A 251 15.20 9.63 19.51
C TYR A 251 15.01 8.63 18.35
N ALA A 252 15.83 7.56 18.32
CA ALA A 252 15.88 6.57 17.25
C ALA A 252 14.53 5.90 16.91
N VAL A 253 13.58 5.89 17.84
CA VAL A 253 12.26 5.24 17.66
C VAL A 253 11.39 5.95 16.62
N ILE A 254 11.57 7.26 16.40
CA ILE A 254 10.79 8.04 15.40
C ILE A 254 11.27 7.74 13.97
N HIS A 255 12.44 7.14 13.80
CA HIS A 255 13.03 6.89 12.49
C HIS A 255 12.87 5.45 12.00
N ASP A 256 12.52 4.51 12.87
CA ASP A 256 12.42 3.11 12.45
C ASP A 256 11.28 2.97 11.45
N ILE A 257 11.59 2.45 10.26
CA ILE A 257 10.59 2.31 9.19
C ILE A 257 9.77 1.06 9.48
N PRO A 258 8.46 1.17 9.69
CA PRO A 258 7.64 -0.01 9.93
C PRO A 258 7.39 -0.77 8.63
N GLY A 259 7.17 -2.07 8.76
CA GLY A 259 6.89 -2.95 7.64
C GLY A 259 6.13 -4.21 8.06
N VAL A 260 5.59 -4.91 7.08
CA VAL A 260 4.95 -6.21 7.26
C VAL A 260 5.64 -7.26 6.39
N LEU A 261 5.83 -8.45 6.97
CA LEU A 261 6.30 -9.64 6.29
C LEU A 261 5.12 -10.59 6.12
N ILE A 262 4.68 -10.79 4.88
CA ILE A 262 3.48 -11.56 4.55
C ILE A 262 3.78 -12.68 3.54
N GLN A 263 2.86 -13.63 3.43
CA GLN A 263 2.91 -14.71 2.45
C GLN A 263 3.00 -14.19 1.03
N TYR A 264 3.94 -14.77 0.27
CA TYR A 264 3.97 -14.61 -1.18
C TYR A 264 2.89 -15.47 -1.83
N VAL A 265 1.96 -14.83 -2.54
CA VAL A 265 0.92 -15.48 -3.33
C VAL A 265 1.42 -15.61 -4.76
N ASN A 266 1.64 -16.85 -5.20
CA ASN A 266 2.13 -17.13 -6.55
C ASN A 266 0.95 -17.29 -7.51
N GLY A 267 0.65 -16.24 -8.27
CA GLY A 267 -0.51 -16.21 -9.16
C GLY A 267 -0.47 -15.00 -10.09
N PHE A 268 -1.63 -14.66 -10.65
CA PHE A 268 -1.84 -13.48 -11.50
C PHE A 268 -2.89 -12.56 -10.85
N LYS A 269 -2.95 -11.28 -11.22
CA LYS A 269 -3.97 -10.37 -10.69
C LYS A 269 -5.32 -10.71 -11.31
N LEU A 270 -6.42 -10.51 -10.58
CA LEU A 270 -7.76 -10.74 -11.13
C LEU A 270 -8.02 -9.87 -12.38
N SER A 271 -7.43 -8.68 -12.44
CA SER A 271 -7.46 -7.82 -13.63
C SER A 271 -6.84 -8.45 -14.86
N ASP A 272 -5.83 -9.31 -14.70
CA ASP A 272 -5.09 -9.91 -15.82
C ASP A 272 -5.97 -10.84 -16.65
N ILE A 273 -7.11 -11.31 -16.11
CA ILE A 273 -8.10 -12.09 -16.89
C ILE A 273 -8.63 -11.28 -18.08
N TYR A 274 -8.82 -9.96 -17.91
CA TYR A 274 -9.29 -9.09 -18.98
C TYR A 274 -8.19 -8.21 -19.57
N ASP A 275 -7.18 -7.81 -18.80
CA ASP A 275 -6.09 -6.92 -19.25
C ASP A 275 -4.88 -7.65 -19.85
N GLY A 276 -4.62 -8.91 -19.47
CA GLY A 276 -3.41 -9.63 -19.88
C GLY A 276 -3.41 -10.04 -21.37
N ASP A 277 -2.26 -10.03 -22.02
CA ASP A 277 -2.19 -10.45 -23.44
C ASP A 277 -2.63 -11.92 -23.61
N ASP A 278 -2.10 -12.79 -22.73
CA ASP A 278 -2.47 -14.19 -22.62
C ASP A 278 -3.64 -14.38 -21.64
N LEU A 279 -4.44 -15.43 -21.85
CA LEU A 279 -5.50 -15.81 -20.91
C LEU A 279 -4.89 -16.64 -19.76
N PRO A 280 -4.78 -16.11 -18.54
CA PRO A 280 -4.11 -16.80 -17.44
C PRO A 280 -4.95 -17.95 -16.85
N ALA A 281 -6.26 -17.97 -17.16
CA ALA A 281 -7.20 -19.01 -16.75
C ALA A 281 -8.24 -19.28 -17.87
N PRO A 282 -8.70 -20.54 -18.02
CA PRO A 282 -9.74 -20.89 -18.99
C PRO A 282 -11.06 -20.16 -18.73
N ARG A 283 -11.79 -19.79 -19.78
CA ARG A 283 -13.02 -18.97 -19.67
C ARG A 283 -14.09 -19.60 -18.79
N GLU A 284 -14.24 -20.91 -18.85
CA GLU A 284 -15.18 -21.69 -18.04
C GLU A 284 -14.94 -21.56 -16.52
N THR A 285 -13.77 -21.05 -16.12
CA THR A 285 -13.43 -20.83 -14.72
C THR A 285 -13.76 -19.43 -14.20
N TRP A 286 -13.97 -18.46 -15.09
CA TRP A 286 -14.06 -17.04 -14.71
C TRP A 286 -15.21 -16.75 -13.76
N GLN A 287 -16.36 -17.42 -13.95
CA GLN A 287 -17.51 -17.26 -13.06
C GLN A 287 -17.14 -17.56 -11.61
N TYR A 288 -16.62 -18.76 -11.33
CA TYR A 288 -16.34 -19.14 -9.95
C TYR A 288 -15.13 -18.39 -9.37
N ILE A 289 -14.18 -17.93 -10.19
CA ILE A 289 -13.06 -17.09 -9.73
C ILE A 289 -13.59 -15.74 -9.23
N CYS A 290 -14.49 -15.10 -10.00
CA CYS A 290 -15.08 -13.83 -9.62
C CYS A 290 -15.99 -13.98 -8.39
N ASP A 291 -16.78 -15.06 -8.34
CA ASP A 291 -17.62 -15.39 -7.18
C ASP A 291 -16.77 -15.61 -5.91
N ASP A 292 -15.61 -16.29 -6.02
CA ASP A 292 -14.67 -16.48 -4.91
C ASP A 292 -14.05 -15.14 -4.47
N ALA A 293 -13.69 -14.25 -5.40
CA ALA A 293 -13.19 -12.91 -5.07
C ALA A 293 -14.23 -12.07 -4.30
N ILE A 294 -15.49 -12.11 -4.73
CA ILE A 294 -16.62 -11.48 -4.03
C ILE A 294 -16.79 -12.07 -2.63
N LYS A 295 -16.71 -13.41 -2.51
CA LYS A 295 -16.78 -14.11 -1.22
C LYS A 295 -15.67 -13.64 -0.26
N VAL A 296 -14.44 -13.49 -0.75
CA VAL A 296 -13.29 -13.00 0.05
C VAL A 296 -13.55 -11.59 0.57
N VAL A 297 -13.96 -10.66 -0.31
CA VAL A 297 -14.27 -9.28 0.08
C VAL A 297 -15.37 -9.24 1.16
N ASN A 298 -16.43 -10.01 0.96
CA ASN A 298 -17.51 -10.14 1.94
C ASN A 298 -17.05 -10.78 3.26
N ALA A 299 -16.14 -11.75 3.21
CA ALA A 299 -15.57 -12.37 4.40
C ALA A 299 -14.74 -11.37 5.22
N THR A 300 -13.96 -10.51 4.56
CA THR A 300 -13.20 -9.42 5.18
C THR A 300 -14.14 -8.40 5.84
N MET A 301 -15.18 -7.94 5.13
CA MET A 301 -16.17 -6.99 5.67
C MET A 301 -16.91 -7.51 6.90
N ARG A 302 -17.29 -8.79 6.92
CA ARG A 302 -17.96 -9.42 8.08
C ARG A 302 -17.10 -9.41 9.34
N ARG A 303 -15.77 -9.33 9.21
CA ARG A 303 -14.82 -9.26 10.33
C ARG A 303 -14.51 -7.83 10.76
N GLY A 304 -15.29 -6.86 10.27
CA GLY A 304 -15.15 -5.46 10.66
C GLY A 304 -13.92 -4.80 10.04
N VAL A 305 -13.56 -5.20 8.82
CA VAL A 305 -12.54 -4.56 7.97
C VAL A 305 -13.24 -4.08 6.71
N ASN A 306 -13.40 -2.77 6.56
CA ASN A 306 -13.94 -2.15 5.35
C ASN A 306 -12.78 -1.62 4.52
N ASN A 307 -12.65 -2.01 3.26
CA ASN A 307 -11.52 -1.59 2.42
C ASN A 307 -11.95 -0.52 1.41
N TRP A 308 -11.44 0.69 1.58
CA TRP A 308 -11.72 1.84 0.71
C TRP A 308 -11.03 1.75 -0.66
N ASP A 309 -9.99 0.92 -0.79
CA ASP A 309 -9.33 0.60 -2.07
C ASP A 309 -9.66 -0.82 -2.56
N THR A 310 -10.95 -1.19 -2.50
CA THR A 310 -11.40 -2.47 -3.07
C THR A 310 -11.35 -2.40 -4.60
N ARG A 311 -10.25 -2.89 -5.19
CA ARG A 311 -10.07 -2.96 -6.65
C ARG A 311 -9.65 -4.34 -7.09
N VAL A 312 -10.05 -4.72 -8.31
CA VAL A 312 -9.71 -6.02 -8.93
C VAL A 312 -8.20 -6.28 -9.00
N ARG A 313 -7.36 -5.24 -9.15
CA ARG A 313 -5.89 -5.39 -9.13
C ARG A 313 -5.31 -5.81 -7.77
N ASN A 314 -6.08 -5.62 -6.68
CA ASN A 314 -5.69 -5.95 -5.31
C ASN A 314 -6.14 -7.37 -4.91
N ILE A 315 -6.67 -8.14 -5.87
CA ILE A 315 -6.99 -9.57 -5.74
C ILE A 315 -6.02 -10.36 -6.61
N MET A 316 -5.32 -11.31 -6.00
CA MET A 316 -4.52 -12.31 -6.69
C MET A 316 -5.35 -13.57 -6.91
N VAL A 317 -5.10 -14.26 -8.01
CA VAL A 317 -5.69 -15.56 -8.33
C VAL A 317 -4.56 -16.57 -8.45
N GLN A 318 -4.58 -17.59 -7.60
CA GLN A 318 -3.59 -18.67 -7.59
C GLN A 318 -4.24 -20.02 -7.87
N TRP A 319 -3.51 -20.91 -8.52
CA TRP A 319 -3.93 -22.30 -8.65
C TRP A 319 -3.64 -23.04 -7.34
N ASP A 320 -4.68 -23.59 -6.71
CA ASP A 320 -4.53 -24.48 -5.57
C ASP A 320 -4.44 -25.93 -6.07
N PRO A 321 -3.26 -26.58 -5.96
CA PRO A 321 -3.07 -27.96 -6.39
C PRO A 321 -3.84 -28.96 -5.53
N THR A 322 -4.28 -28.59 -4.33
CA THR A 322 -5.00 -29.49 -3.42
C THR A 322 -6.46 -29.61 -3.82
N SER A 323 -7.11 -28.48 -4.12
CA SER A 323 -8.51 -28.46 -4.57
C SER A 323 -8.66 -28.52 -6.10
N GLU A 324 -7.56 -28.49 -6.84
CA GLU A 324 -7.52 -28.41 -8.31
C GLU A 324 -8.39 -27.27 -8.86
N LYS A 325 -8.34 -26.11 -8.19
CA LYS A 325 -9.12 -24.92 -8.55
C LYS A 325 -8.31 -23.65 -8.38
N TYR A 326 -8.73 -22.62 -9.11
CA TYR A 326 -8.28 -21.27 -8.84
C TYR A 326 -8.89 -20.73 -7.56
N LYS A 327 -8.10 -19.98 -6.79
CA LYS A 327 -8.46 -19.34 -5.53
C LYS A 327 -8.13 -17.86 -5.58
N ALA A 328 -9.11 -17.04 -5.22
CA ALA A 328 -8.92 -15.61 -5.06
C ALA A 328 -8.31 -15.30 -3.68
N VAL A 329 -7.36 -14.39 -3.63
CA VAL A 329 -6.66 -13.97 -2.42
C VAL A 329 -6.53 -12.45 -2.42
N MET A 330 -7.08 -11.79 -1.40
CA MET A 330 -7.02 -10.32 -1.29
C MET A 330 -5.70 -9.88 -0.62
N ILE A 331 -4.91 -9.01 -1.26
CA ILE A 331 -3.51 -8.77 -0.87
C ILE A 331 -3.18 -7.34 -0.39
N ASP A 332 -4.15 -6.42 -0.40
CA ASP A 332 -3.93 -5.02 -0.01
C ASP A 332 -4.96 -4.56 1.02
N PHE A 333 -4.47 -4.08 2.17
CA PHE A 333 -5.26 -3.60 3.30
C PHE A 333 -4.76 -2.23 3.80
N GLY A 334 -3.94 -1.53 3.01
CA GLY A 334 -3.35 -0.25 3.39
C GLY A 334 -4.40 0.85 3.59
N HIS A 335 -5.52 0.74 2.89
CA HIS A 335 -6.64 1.68 2.94
C HIS A 335 -7.89 1.08 3.62
N CYS A 336 -7.69 0.35 4.71
CA CYS A 336 -8.80 -0.22 5.48
C CYS A 336 -9.26 0.66 6.63
N GLU A 337 -10.57 0.80 6.77
CA GLU A 337 -11.18 1.22 8.02
C GLU A 337 -11.50 -0.02 8.88
N LEU A 338 -11.12 0.04 10.14
CA LEU A 338 -11.33 -1.03 11.10
C LEU A 338 -12.48 -0.63 12.01
N ARG A 339 -13.52 -1.47 12.06
CA ARG A 339 -14.68 -1.24 12.94
C ARG A 339 -14.24 -1.03 14.39
N LYS A 340 -14.69 0.04 15.03
CA LYS A 340 -14.44 0.31 16.46
C LYS A 340 -15.74 0.16 17.25
N ASP A 341 -16.05 1.14 18.10
CA ASP A 341 -17.22 1.17 18.98
C ASP A 341 -18.45 1.83 18.33
N GLU A 342 -18.42 2.04 17.02
CA GLU A 342 -19.52 2.63 16.26
C GLU A 342 -20.74 1.69 16.18
N SER A 343 -21.91 2.29 15.98
CA SER A 343 -23.16 1.53 15.93
C SER A 343 -23.20 0.58 14.72
N ASP A 344 -23.99 -0.49 14.82
CA ASP A 344 -24.22 -1.39 13.68
C ASP A 344 -24.78 -0.64 12.46
N ARG A 345 -25.59 0.41 12.70
CA ARG A 345 -26.15 1.24 11.63
C ARG A 345 -25.06 2.01 10.91
N ASP A 346 -24.24 2.78 11.62
CA ASP A 346 -23.19 3.62 11.02
C ASP A 346 -22.15 2.75 10.29
N TRP A 347 -21.80 1.60 10.86
CA TRP A 347 -20.91 0.64 10.18
C TRP A 347 -21.53 0.06 8.91
N ARG A 348 -22.84 -0.23 8.92
CA ARG A 348 -23.56 -0.72 7.73
C ARG A 348 -23.67 0.34 6.65
N GLU A 349 -23.93 1.59 7.04
CA GLU A 349 -24.00 2.73 6.14
C GLU A 349 -22.66 2.92 5.41
N LYS A 350 -21.53 2.93 6.12
CA LYS A 350 -20.19 3.00 5.51
C LYS A 350 -19.92 1.88 4.50
N LYS A 351 -20.35 0.66 4.79
CA LYS A 351 -20.23 -0.47 3.84
C LYS A 351 -21.11 -0.30 2.62
N ALA A 352 -22.32 0.25 2.79
CA ALA A 352 -23.23 0.51 1.69
C ALA A 352 -22.66 1.57 0.74
N TYR A 353 -22.10 2.65 1.27
CA TYR A 353 -21.44 3.69 0.47
C TYR A 353 -20.20 3.17 -0.28
N GLN A 354 -19.39 2.33 0.36
CA GLN A 354 -18.20 1.79 -0.28
C GLN A 354 -18.51 0.77 -1.40
N ASP A 355 -19.58 -0.02 -1.24
CA ASP A 355 -19.99 -1.10 -2.14
C ASP A 355 -18.82 -1.99 -2.63
N SER A 356 -17.99 -2.47 -1.71
CA SER A 356 -16.81 -3.29 -2.04
C SER A 356 -17.15 -4.52 -2.90
N GLU A 357 -18.35 -5.09 -2.74
CA GLU A 357 -18.83 -6.19 -3.56
C GLU A 357 -19.03 -5.76 -5.02
N GLY A 358 -19.77 -4.66 -5.25
CA GLY A 358 -19.98 -4.09 -6.57
C GLY A 358 -18.68 -3.64 -7.23
N ALA A 359 -17.72 -3.14 -6.46
CA ALA A 359 -16.39 -2.74 -6.95
C ALA A 359 -15.60 -3.92 -7.59
N ILE A 360 -15.89 -5.16 -7.21
CA ILE A 360 -15.37 -6.36 -7.88
C ILE A 360 -16.35 -6.85 -8.94
N GLY A 361 -17.60 -7.11 -8.56
CA GLY A 361 -18.61 -7.74 -9.42
C GLY A 361 -18.95 -6.93 -10.66
N CYS A 362 -19.40 -5.68 -10.50
CA CYS A 362 -19.76 -4.82 -11.63
C CYS A 362 -18.55 -4.54 -12.53
N VAL A 363 -17.37 -4.37 -11.94
CA VAL A 363 -16.14 -4.09 -12.71
C VAL A 363 -15.74 -5.32 -13.54
N MET A 364 -15.72 -6.52 -12.95
CA MET A 364 -15.36 -7.73 -13.68
C MET A 364 -16.36 -8.04 -14.79
N GLU A 365 -17.66 -7.94 -14.54
CA GLU A 365 -18.69 -8.21 -15.57
C GLU A 365 -18.54 -7.27 -16.76
N ARG A 366 -18.44 -5.96 -16.48
CA ARG A 366 -18.25 -4.94 -17.52
C ARG A 366 -16.96 -5.13 -18.30
N ARG A 367 -15.81 -5.29 -17.62
CA ARG A 367 -14.50 -5.41 -18.29
C ARG A 367 -14.36 -6.69 -19.10
N LEU A 368 -14.89 -7.81 -18.60
CA LEU A 368 -14.92 -9.06 -19.37
C LEU A 368 -15.85 -8.97 -20.57
N GLN A 369 -17.00 -8.28 -20.44
CA GLN A 369 -17.88 -8.02 -21.57
C GLN A 369 -17.18 -7.17 -22.64
N GLU A 370 -16.62 -6.03 -22.25
CA GLU A 370 -15.93 -5.08 -23.15
C GLU A 370 -14.73 -5.70 -23.87
N ARG A 371 -13.86 -6.41 -23.13
CA ARG A 371 -12.55 -6.84 -23.65
C ARG A 371 -12.49 -8.29 -24.10
N ARG A 372 -13.39 -9.13 -23.60
CA ARG A 372 -13.40 -10.57 -23.88
C ARG A 372 -14.74 -11.06 -24.42
N GLY A 373 -15.78 -10.24 -24.52
CA GLY A 373 -17.10 -10.66 -24.98
C GLY A 373 -17.87 -11.51 -23.96
N GLY A 374 -17.61 -11.33 -22.66
CA GLY A 374 -18.35 -11.92 -21.56
C GLY A 374 -17.62 -13.07 -20.86
N GLY A 375 -18.37 -13.91 -20.13
CA GLY A 375 -17.84 -15.07 -19.39
C GLY A 375 -18.02 -15.01 -17.87
N PHE A 376 -18.58 -13.92 -17.36
CA PHE A 376 -19.00 -13.75 -15.98
C PHE A 376 -20.32 -12.98 -15.98
N VAL A 377 -21.27 -13.42 -15.16
CA VAL A 377 -22.51 -12.69 -14.89
C VAL A 377 -22.54 -12.41 -13.40
N TYR A 378 -22.54 -11.12 -13.05
CA TYR A 378 -22.55 -10.69 -11.67
C TYR A 378 -23.96 -10.77 -11.09
N ARG A 379 -24.07 -11.37 -9.90
CA ARG A 379 -25.28 -11.35 -9.09
C ARG A 379 -24.92 -10.86 -7.71
N ARG A 380 -25.56 -9.77 -7.31
CA ARG A 380 -25.37 -9.17 -6.00
C ARG A 380 -25.84 -10.14 -4.92
N THR A 381 -25.13 -10.20 -3.80
CA THR A 381 -25.56 -11.00 -2.66
C THR A 381 -26.75 -10.35 -1.97
N GLU A 382 -27.60 -11.18 -1.35
CA GLU A 382 -28.74 -10.70 -0.55
C GLU A 382 -28.31 -9.66 0.50
N TYR A 383 -27.13 -9.84 1.08
CA TYR A 383 -26.59 -8.89 2.05
C TYR A 383 -26.28 -7.52 1.43
N ALA A 384 -25.64 -7.49 0.25
CA ALA A 384 -25.31 -6.26 -0.45
C ALA A 384 -26.57 -5.58 -1.01
N GLU A 385 -27.57 -6.36 -1.47
CA GLU A 385 -28.89 -5.84 -1.84
C GLU A 385 -29.59 -5.19 -0.64
N GLN A 386 -29.57 -5.84 0.52
CA GLN A 386 -30.15 -5.27 1.74
C GLN A 386 -29.44 -3.98 2.17
N LEU A 387 -28.10 -3.93 2.12
CA LEU A 387 -27.35 -2.70 2.39
C LEU A 387 -27.73 -1.57 1.44
N SER A 388 -27.83 -1.88 0.14
CA SER A 388 -28.25 -0.91 -0.87
C SER A 388 -29.67 -0.43 -0.63
N TYR A 389 -30.60 -1.32 -0.26
CA TYR A 389 -31.96 -0.95 0.08
C TYR A 389 -32.04 -0.06 1.32
N ASP A 390 -31.31 -0.42 2.38
CA ASP A 390 -31.34 0.28 3.66
C ASP A 390 -30.82 1.72 3.57
N PHE A 391 -29.77 1.97 2.77
CA PHE A 391 -29.02 3.23 2.82
C PHE A 391 -28.94 3.99 1.48
N MET A 392 -29.12 3.31 0.34
CA MET A 392 -28.94 3.92 -0.99
C MET A 392 -30.23 3.94 -1.82
N GLY A 393 -31.29 3.25 -1.40
CA GLY A 393 -32.54 3.13 -2.15
C GLY A 393 -33.52 4.28 -1.87
N GLU A 394 -34.21 4.76 -2.91
CA GLU A 394 -35.23 5.82 -2.79
C GLU A 394 -36.37 5.47 -1.81
N ASN A 395 -36.66 4.16 -1.70
CA ASN A 395 -37.70 3.54 -0.88
C ASN A 395 -37.13 2.83 0.37
N GLY A 396 -35.85 3.03 0.67
CA GLY A 396 -35.26 2.54 1.90
C GLY A 396 -35.90 3.19 3.12
N PRO A 397 -35.77 2.59 4.33
CA PRO A 397 -36.14 3.26 5.56
C PRO A 397 -35.33 4.56 5.70
N ARG A 398 -35.92 5.68 5.29
CA ARG A 398 -35.36 7.02 5.50
C ARG A 398 -35.35 7.27 7.00
N VAL A 399 -34.19 7.19 7.63
CA VAL A 399 -33.99 7.55 9.03
C VAL A 399 -33.01 8.70 9.10
#